data_AF-A0A5J4WZ87-F1
#
_entry.id   AF-A0A5J4WZ87-F1
#
_cell.length_a   1.000
_cell.length_b   1.000
_cell.length_c   1.000
_cell.angle_alpha   90.00
_cell.angle_beta   90.00
_cell.angle_gamma   90.00
#
_symmetry.space_group_name_H-M   'P 1'
#
loop_
_entity.id
_entity.type
_entity.pdbx_description
1 polymer ?
#
loop_
_entity_poly.entity_id
_entity_poly.type
_entity_poly.pdbx_seq_one_letter_code
_entity_poly.pdbx_strand_id
1 'polypeptide(L)'
;MTLDAINSLQEKSLDAHIGIIIPPGIENFDTIKNRILQSIIQRENIHFVEGQKHFDNWNPTQHKLDMQLFAGQFNPVIWLDSDIFVLKDLLQSAKIFAQSGKWMALLRDHVNNDPAFLSRWEDGAERCFVPQACYMIFRSDIIKEFFNLWESIWREWIYPSPFFSHPDPAPHFPGSAFCIEQYALAQALRRFIGV
;
A
#
# COMPACT_ATOMS: atom_id res chain seq x y z
N MET A 1 -2.50 -2.25 12.87
CA MET A 1 -3.28 -1.01 12.78
C MET A 1 -3.46 -0.42 14.14
N THR A 2 -2.95 0.79 14.34
CA THR A 2 -3.17 1.55 15.56
C THR A 2 -4.59 2.10 15.53
N LEU A 3 -5.28 2.06 16.67
CA LEU A 3 -6.59 2.70 16.82
C LEU A 3 -6.51 4.21 16.49
N ASP A 4 -5.33 4.81 16.68
CA ASP A 4 -5.03 6.19 16.35
C ASP A 4 -5.20 6.50 14.85
N ALA A 5 -4.81 5.58 13.96
CA ALA A 5 -5.02 5.74 12.53
C ALA A 5 -6.53 5.81 12.20
N ILE A 6 -7.33 4.91 12.77
CA ILE A 6 -8.79 4.87 12.54
C ILE A 6 -9.44 6.12 13.12
N ASN A 7 -9.14 6.46 14.37
CA ASN A 7 -9.76 7.58 15.05
C ASN A 7 -9.42 8.91 14.38
N SER A 8 -8.17 9.11 13.94
CA SER A 8 -7.78 10.31 13.20
C SER A 8 -8.46 10.40 11.84
N LEU A 9 -8.67 9.28 11.14
CA LEU A 9 -9.49 9.24 9.92
C LEU A 9 -10.94 9.66 10.18
N GLN A 10 -11.57 9.10 11.22
CA GLN A 10 -12.94 9.45 11.59
C GLN A 10 -13.09 10.93 11.96
N GLU A 11 -12.11 11.48 12.68
CA GLU A 11 -12.14 12.88 13.09
C GLU A 11 -11.95 13.84 11.89
N LYS A 12 -11.04 13.51 10.97
CA LYS A 12 -10.66 14.42 9.89
C LYS A 12 -11.45 14.24 8.59
N SER A 13 -12.01 13.05 8.36
CA SER A 13 -12.70 12.67 7.12
C SER A 13 -14.08 12.09 7.44
N LEU A 14 -14.97 12.93 7.99
CA LEU A 14 -16.23 12.51 8.63
C LEU A 14 -17.14 11.61 7.76
N ASP A 15 -17.16 11.83 6.43
CA ASP A 15 -18.01 11.06 5.50
C ASP A 15 -17.26 9.90 4.82
N ALA A 16 -16.06 9.55 5.29
CA ALA A 16 -15.25 8.52 4.66
C ALA A 16 -15.74 7.11 5.00
N HIS A 17 -15.75 6.25 3.99
CA HIS A 17 -15.81 4.81 4.20
C HIS A 17 -14.40 4.30 4.52
N ILE A 18 -14.23 3.67 5.68
CA ILE A 18 -12.94 3.17 6.16
C ILE A 18 -12.92 1.66 6.04
N GLY A 19 -12.08 1.16 5.13
CA GLY A 19 -11.80 -0.27 4.98
C GLY A 19 -10.72 -0.73 5.96
N ILE A 20 -10.96 -1.83 6.65
CA ILE A 20 -10.02 -2.47 7.57
C ILE A 20 -9.77 -3.89 7.09
N ILE A 21 -8.52 -4.19 6.78
CA ILE A 21 -8.04 -5.55 6.49
C ILE A 21 -7.51 -6.15 7.79
N ILE A 22 -8.06 -7.29 8.18
CA ILE A 22 -7.55 -8.11 9.29
C ILE A 22 -6.71 -9.23 8.68
N PRO A 23 -5.38 -9.26 8.90
CA PRO A 23 -4.53 -10.33 8.40
C PRO A 23 -4.98 -11.71 8.88
N PRO A 24 -4.93 -12.74 8.02
CA PRO A 24 -5.27 -14.10 8.43
C PRO A 24 -4.23 -14.64 9.42
N GLY A 25 -4.67 -15.49 10.36
CA GLY A 25 -3.77 -16.27 11.22
C GLY A 25 -3.20 -15.56 12.45
N ILE A 26 -3.53 -14.28 12.71
CA ILE A 26 -3.14 -13.58 13.95
C ILE A 26 -4.02 -14.03 15.12
N GLU A 27 -5.34 -13.95 14.94
CA GLU A 27 -6.38 -14.35 15.89
C GLU A 27 -7.67 -14.56 15.07
N ASN A 28 -8.72 -15.10 15.68
CA ASN A 28 -10.03 -15.19 15.02
C ASN A 28 -10.51 -13.79 14.56
N PHE A 29 -10.96 -13.71 13.31
CA PHE A 29 -11.42 -12.48 12.66
C PHE A 29 -12.44 -11.70 13.49
N ASP A 30 -13.49 -12.38 13.98
CA ASP A 30 -14.56 -11.74 14.76
C ASP A 30 -14.06 -11.21 16.09
N THR A 31 -13.09 -11.87 16.72
CA THR A 31 -12.47 -11.38 17.96
C THR A 31 -11.76 -10.06 17.75
N ILE A 32 -10.91 -9.95 16.70
CA ILE A 32 -10.20 -8.70 16.39
C ILE A 32 -11.20 -7.61 15.99
N LYS A 33 -12.15 -7.93 15.11
CA LYS A 33 -13.21 -7.01 14.67
C LYS A 33 -13.98 -6.43 15.86
N ASN A 34 -14.43 -7.28 16.78
CA ASN A 34 -15.17 -6.85 17.97
C ASN A 34 -14.32 -5.97 18.88
N ARG A 35 -13.03 -6.30 19.06
CA ARG A 35 -12.10 -5.45 19.83
C ARG A 35 -11.97 -4.07 19.22
N ILE A 36 -11.78 -3.96 17.90
CA ILE A 36 -11.71 -2.67 17.21
C ILE A 36 -13.02 -1.89 17.36
N LEU A 37 -14.17 -2.52 17.11
CA LEU A 37 -15.49 -1.90 17.23
C LEU A 37 -15.80 -1.37 18.64
N GLN A 38 -15.25 -2.01 19.67
CA GLN A 38 -15.37 -1.56 21.07
C GLN A 38 -14.47 -0.36 21.38
N SER A 39 -13.43 -0.11 20.59
CA SER A 39 -12.42 0.92 20.85
C SER A 39 -12.53 2.17 19.96
N ILE A 40 -13.32 2.13 18.89
CA ILE A 40 -13.50 3.27 17.97
C ILE A 40 -14.73 4.11 18.35
N ILE A 41 -14.68 5.41 18.03
CA ILE A 41 -15.69 6.39 18.42
C ILE A 41 -16.95 6.24 17.58
N GLN A 42 -16.80 6.08 16.26
CA GLN A 42 -17.90 5.90 15.32
C GLN A 42 -17.84 4.51 14.69
N ARG A 43 -18.99 3.89 14.41
CA ARG A 43 -19.05 2.54 13.82
C ARG A 43 -19.64 2.52 12.43
N GLU A 44 -20.27 3.63 12.04
CA GLU A 44 -20.83 3.80 10.71
C GLU A 44 -19.69 3.84 9.68
N ASN A 45 -19.96 3.36 8.47
CA ASN A 45 -19.04 3.37 7.34
C ASN A 45 -17.70 2.63 7.56
N ILE A 46 -17.59 1.76 8.57
CA ILE A 46 -16.46 0.85 8.75
C ILE A 46 -16.73 -0.49 8.05
N HIS A 47 -15.80 -0.93 7.22
CA HIS A 47 -15.89 -2.15 6.44
C HIS A 47 -14.74 -3.08 6.81
N PHE A 48 -15.05 -4.25 7.37
CA PHE A 48 -14.02 -5.24 7.72
C PHE A 48 -13.96 -6.32 6.65
N VAL A 49 -12.76 -6.67 6.22
CA VAL A 49 -12.49 -7.82 5.36
C VAL A 49 -11.35 -8.64 5.94
N GLU A 50 -11.44 -9.96 5.80
CA GLU A 50 -10.33 -10.85 6.11
C GLU A 50 -9.34 -10.81 4.93
N GLY A 51 -8.07 -10.53 5.24
CA GLY A 51 -7.02 -10.46 4.24
C GLY A 51 -6.62 -11.84 3.72
N GLN A 52 -5.88 -11.85 2.62
CA GLN A 52 -5.36 -13.07 2.02
C GLN A 52 -3.89 -13.29 2.37
N LYS A 53 -3.47 -14.56 2.31
CA LYS A 53 -2.06 -14.93 2.35
C LYS A 53 -1.54 -14.99 0.91
N HIS A 54 -0.74 -14.00 0.50
CA HIS A 54 -0.14 -13.90 -0.83
C HIS A 54 1.22 -14.60 -0.93
N PHE A 55 1.99 -14.57 0.17
CA PHE A 55 3.33 -15.16 0.24
C PHE A 55 3.45 -16.09 1.45
N ASP A 56 4.10 -17.25 1.25
CA ASP A 56 4.20 -18.27 2.29
C ASP A 56 5.14 -17.89 3.43
N ASN A 57 6.23 -17.22 3.07
CA ASN A 57 7.25 -16.71 3.96
C ASN A 57 7.44 -15.22 3.66
N TRP A 58 7.62 -14.43 4.71
CA TRP A 58 8.19 -13.09 4.63
C TRP A 58 7.47 -12.13 3.67
N ASN A 59 6.45 -11.42 4.17
CA ASN A 59 6.42 -9.95 4.14
C ASN A 59 5.18 -9.47 4.94
N PRO A 60 5.34 -8.78 6.09
CA PRO A 60 4.20 -8.24 6.85
C PRO A 60 3.40 -7.19 6.06
N THR A 61 3.97 -6.64 4.98
CA THR A 61 3.34 -5.60 4.16
C THR A 61 2.49 -6.16 3.01
N GLN A 62 2.44 -7.49 2.82
CA GLN A 62 1.71 -8.12 1.71
C GLN A 62 0.21 -7.76 1.66
N HIS A 63 -0.37 -7.39 2.80
CA HIS A 63 -1.77 -6.96 2.89
C HIS A 63 -2.07 -5.69 2.10
N LYS A 64 -1.06 -4.95 1.62
CA LYS A 64 -1.23 -3.92 0.59
C LYS A 64 -1.95 -4.47 -0.64
N LEU A 65 -1.72 -5.74 -0.99
CA LEU A 65 -2.36 -6.42 -2.11
C LEU A 65 -3.87 -6.62 -1.90
N ASP A 66 -4.33 -6.71 -0.65
CA ASP A 66 -5.74 -6.86 -0.29
C ASP A 66 -6.56 -5.58 -0.54
N MET A 67 -5.94 -4.47 -0.95
CA MET A 67 -6.65 -3.28 -1.44
C MET A 67 -7.68 -3.62 -2.53
N GLN A 68 -7.41 -4.65 -3.33
CA GLN A 68 -8.32 -5.15 -4.37
C GLN A 68 -9.67 -5.64 -3.83
N LEU A 69 -9.76 -6.04 -2.56
CA LEU A 69 -11.01 -6.47 -1.93
C LEU A 69 -12.04 -5.34 -1.82
N PHE A 70 -11.60 -4.09 -1.90
CA PHE A 70 -12.45 -2.90 -1.85
C PHE A 70 -12.80 -2.32 -3.23
N ALA A 71 -12.11 -2.75 -4.30
CA ALA A 71 -12.23 -2.17 -5.63
C ALA A 71 -13.63 -2.34 -6.26
N GLY A 72 -14.41 -3.34 -5.84
CA GLY A 72 -15.77 -3.56 -6.34
C GLY A 72 -16.83 -2.65 -5.72
N GLN A 73 -16.52 -1.98 -4.60
CA GLN A 73 -17.50 -1.22 -3.81
C GLN A 73 -17.17 0.27 -3.73
N PHE A 74 -15.90 0.64 -3.84
CA PHE A 74 -15.43 1.99 -3.62
C PHE A 74 -14.59 2.49 -4.79
N ASN A 75 -14.74 3.77 -5.13
CA ASN A 75 -13.94 4.43 -6.16
C ASN A 75 -13.82 5.93 -5.86
N PRO A 76 -12.61 6.50 -5.73
CA PRO A 76 -11.31 5.82 -5.68
C PRO A 76 -11.11 5.07 -4.36
N VAL A 77 -10.08 4.22 -4.30
CA VAL A 77 -9.63 3.57 -3.04
C VAL A 77 -8.30 4.20 -2.63
N ILE A 78 -8.16 4.53 -1.35
CA ILE A 78 -6.93 5.07 -0.75
C ILE A 78 -6.35 4.00 0.18
N TRP A 79 -5.10 3.61 -0.06
CA TRP A 79 -4.32 2.80 0.88
C TRP A 79 -3.60 3.70 1.89
N LEU A 80 -3.63 3.29 3.15
CA LEU A 80 -2.91 3.90 4.25
C LEU A 80 -2.28 2.79 5.10
N ASP A 81 -0.99 2.93 5.40
CA ASP A 81 -0.35 2.03 6.37
C ASP A 81 -0.92 2.24 7.78
N SER A 82 -0.74 1.23 8.61
CA SER A 82 -1.53 1.06 9.83
C SER A 82 -1.00 1.85 11.03
N ASP A 83 0.16 2.48 10.87
CA ASP A 83 0.95 3.26 11.84
C ASP A 83 0.98 4.76 11.50
N ILE A 84 0.03 5.22 10.67
CA ILE A 84 -0.12 6.63 10.28
C ILE A 84 -1.06 7.40 11.21
N PHE A 85 -0.95 8.72 11.17
CA PHE A 85 -1.89 9.64 11.80
C PHE A 85 -2.38 10.69 10.80
N VAL A 86 -3.69 10.82 10.63
CA VAL A 86 -4.27 11.72 9.64
C VAL A 86 -4.51 13.11 10.22
N LEU A 87 -3.89 14.12 9.60
CA LEU A 87 -3.98 15.51 10.05
C LEU A 87 -4.94 16.38 9.22
N LYS A 88 -5.36 15.90 8.04
CA LYS A 88 -6.18 16.65 7.08
C LYS A 88 -7.24 15.74 6.47
N ASP A 89 -8.34 16.34 6.03
CA ASP A 89 -9.39 15.63 5.29
C ASP A 89 -8.83 15.00 4.01
N LEU A 90 -8.93 13.67 3.91
CA LEU A 90 -8.49 12.92 2.74
C LEU A 90 -9.57 12.85 1.66
N LEU A 91 -10.84 13.12 1.97
CA LEU A 91 -11.93 13.11 0.99
C LEU A 91 -11.74 14.18 -0.07
N GLN A 92 -11.21 15.35 0.31
CA GLN A 92 -10.88 16.39 -0.66
C GLN A 92 -9.81 15.91 -1.66
N SER A 93 -8.79 15.18 -1.18
CA SER A 93 -7.76 14.59 -2.04
C SER A 93 -8.35 13.52 -2.97
N ALA A 94 -9.25 12.68 -2.44
CA ALA A 94 -9.97 11.67 -3.23
C ALA A 94 -10.85 12.31 -4.32
N LYS A 95 -11.56 13.42 -4.00
CA LYS A 95 -12.39 14.17 -4.96
C LYS A 95 -11.56 14.77 -6.09
N ILE A 96 -10.44 15.43 -5.75
CA ILE A 96 -9.51 15.99 -6.74
C ILE A 96 -8.96 14.87 -7.63
N PHE A 97 -8.54 13.76 -7.03
CA PHE A 97 -8.05 12.60 -7.77
C PHE A 97 -9.11 12.05 -8.73
N ALA A 98 -10.34 11.84 -8.26
CA ALA A 98 -11.44 11.33 -9.09
C ALA A 98 -11.73 12.24 -10.30
N GLN A 99 -11.62 13.56 -10.13
CA GLN A 99 -11.82 14.54 -11.20
C GLN A 99 -10.64 14.64 -12.18
N SER A 100 -9.44 14.19 -11.77
CA SER A 100 -8.22 14.32 -12.58
C SER A 100 -8.17 13.39 -13.80
N GLY A 101 -9.02 12.35 -13.84
CA GLY A 101 -8.99 11.31 -14.86
C GLY A 101 -7.77 10.38 -14.81
N LYS A 102 -6.88 10.55 -13.82
CA LYS A 102 -5.69 9.70 -13.62
C LYS A 102 -6.08 8.32 -13.08
N TRP A 103 -5.23 7.33 -13.35
CA TRP A 103 -5.42 5.96 -12.86
C TRP A 103 -4.96 5.78 -11.42
N MET A 104 -3.94 6.52 -11.00
CA MET A 104 -3.29 6.39 -9.70
C MET A 104 -2.60 7.68 -9.29
N ALA A 105 -2.44 7.90 -7.99
CA ALA A 105 -1.64 8.96 -7.41
C ALA A 105 -0.77 8.39 -6.29
N LEU A 106 0.54 8.65 -6.38
CA LEU A 106 1.57 8.05 -5.54
C LEU A 106 2.57 9.12 -5.10
N LEU A 107 3.17 8.92 -3.93
CA LEU A 107 4.21 9.80 -3.41
C LEU A 107 5.57 9.20 -3.70
N ARG A 108 6.56 10.03 -4.04
CA ARG A 108 7.94 9.58 -4.21
C ARG A 108 8.55 9.25 -2.85
N ASP A 109 9.23 8.12 -2.74
CA ASP A 109 9.98 7.80 -1.52
C ASP A 109 11.17 8.74 -1.32
N HIS A 110 11.47 9.11 -0.08
CA HIS A 110 12.55 10.06 0.20
C HIS A 110 13.94 9.42 0.10
N VAL A 111 14.07 8.12 0.40
CA VAL A 111 15.33 7.38 0.39
C VAL A 111 15.88 7.26 -1.03
N ASN A 112 15.01 7.22 -2.03
CA ASN A 112 15.42 7.10 -3.43
C ASN A 112 16.12 8.34 -4.02
N ASN A 113 16.24 9.44 -3.28
CA ASN A 113 17.02 10.61 -3.70
C ASN A 113 18.51 10.52 -3.29
N ASP A 114 18.91 9.47 -2.57
CA ASP A 114 20.31 9.21 -2.25
C ASP A 114 21.11 8.87 -3.53
N PRO A 115 22.22 9.56 -3.85
CA PRO A 115 23.03 9.27 -5.04
C PRO A 115 23.54 7.83 -5.13
N ALA A 116 23.85 7.22 -3.99
CA ALA A 116 24.26 5.83 -3.91
C ALA A 116 23.09 4.89 -4.22
N PHE A 117 21.87 5.24 -3.81
CA PHE A 117 20.66 4.53 -4.24
C PHE A 117 20.49 4.63 -5.76
N LEU A 118 20.48 5.86 -6.29
CA LEU A 118 20.22 6.14 -7.70
C LEU A 118 21.20 5.42 -8.64
N SER A 119 22.48 5.34 -8.24
CA SER A 119 23.52 4.63 -9.01
C SER A 119 23.40 3.11 -8.99
N ARG A 120 22.68 2.52 -8.01
CA ARG A 120 22.43 1.07 -7.91
C ARG A 120 21.05 0.65 -8.41
N TRP A 121 20.16 1.60 -8.69
CA TRP A 121 18.85 1.32 -9.24
C TRP A 121 18.98 0.63 -10.61
N GLU A 122 18.45 -0.58 -10.74
CA GLU A 122 18.71 -1.46 -11.90
C GLU A 122 18.21 -0.89 -13.23
N ASP A 123 17.19 -0.02 -13.16
CA ASP A 123 16.60 0.64 -14.32
C ASP A 123 17.32 1.94 -14.72
N GLY A 124 18.33 2.34 -13.96
CA GLY A 124 19.12 3.56 -14.15
C GLY A 124 18.54 4.79 -13.44
N ALA A 125 19.41 5.70 -13.02
CA ALA A 125 19.07 6.88 -12.22
C ALA A 125 17.97 7.75 -12.83
N GLU A 126 18.00 7.97 -14.16
CA GLU A 126 17.01 8.78 -14.89
C GLU A 126 15.60 8.18 -14.88
N ARG A 127 15.47 6.89 -14.56
CA ARG A 127 14.19 6.15 -14.53
C ARG A 127 13.78 5.78 -13.10
N CYS A 128 14.44 6.35 -12.09
CA CYS A 128 14.19 6.03 -10.69
C CYS A 128 12.98 6.80 -10.14
N PHE A 129 11.80 6.18 -10.21
CA PHE A 129 10.63 6.57 -9.43
C PHE A 129 10.20 5.40 -8.54
N VAL A 130 10.68 5.38 -7.30
CA VAL A 130 10.25 4.43 -6.28
C VAL A 130 9.17 5.08 -5.42
N PRO A 131 7.90 4.66 -5.51
CA PRO A 131 6.83 5.24 -4.72
C PRO A 131 6.85 4.77 -3.26
N GLN A 132 6.32 5.59 -2.37
CA GLN A 132 5.98 5.17 -1.01
C GLN A 132 4.74 4.27 -1.03
N ALA A 133 4.86 3.09 -0.46
CA ALA A 133 3.74 2.15 -0.35
C ALA A 133 2.82 2.42 0.87
N CYS A 134 3.12 3.43 1.70
CA CYS A 134 2.32 3.76 2.89
C CYS A 134 1.13 4.69 2.61
N TYR A 135 1.11 5.34 1.44
CA TYR A 135 0.01 6.18 0.97
C TYR A 135 -0.13 6.05 -0.54
N MET A 136 -1.26 5.51 -1.01
CA MET A 136 -1.50 5.31 -2.44
C MET A 136 -2.97 5.54 -2.77
N ILE A 137 -3.27 6.18 -3.89
CA ILE A 137 -4.65 6.32 -4.39
C ILE A 137 -4.75 5.61 -5.73
N PHE A 138 -5.78 4.79 -5.89
CA PHE A 138 -6.06 4.09 -7.15
C PHE A 138 -7.52 4.25 -7.56
N ARG A 139 -7.72 4.39 -8.88
CA ARG A 139 -9.04 4.25 -9.50
C ARG A 139 -9.44 2.79 -9.52
N SER A 140 -10.67 2.49 -9.15
CA SER A 140 -11.06 1.12 -8.81
C SER A 140 -11.00 0.13 -9.97
N ASP A 141 -11.23 0.58 -11.19
CA ASP A 141 -11.23 -0.22 -12.41
C ASP A 141 -9.84 -0.77 -12.79
N ILE A 142 -8.75 -0.14 -12.35
CA ILE A 142 -7.39 -0.60 -12.62
C ILE A 142 -6.79 -1.46 -11.50
N ILE A 143 -7.38 -1.45 -10.30
CA ILE A 143 -6.77 -2.06 -9.11
C ILE A 143 -6.45 -3.53 -9.36
N LYS A 144 -7.41 -4.31 -9.87
CA LYS A 144 -7.19 -5.76 -10.07
C LYS A 144 -6.02 -6.04 -11.02
N GLU A 145 -5.96 -5.37 -12.15
CA GLU A 145 -4.92 -5.59 -13.16
C GLU A 145 -3.55 -5.17 -12.63
N PHE A 146 -3.47 -3.96 -12.07
CA PHE A 146 -2.22 -3.41 -11.54
C PHE A 146 -1.66 -4.23 -10.37
N PHE A 147 -2.51 -4.62 -9.42
CA PHE A 147 -2.06 -5.33 -8.22
C PHE A 147 -1.65 -6.78 -8.51
N ASN A 148 -2.27 -7.44 -9.51
CA ASN A 148 -1.78 -8.73 -10.00
C ASN A 148 -0.38 -8.63 -10.62
N LEU A 149 -0.13 -7.57 -11.41
CA LEU A 149 1.20 -7.30 -11.96
C LEU A 149 2.21 -7.01 -10.84
N TRP A 150 1.84 -6.18 -9.87
CA TRP A 150 2.71 -5.86 -8.73
C TRP A 150 3.02 -7.10 -7.91
N GLU A 151 2.04 -7.95 -7.59
CA GLU A 151 2.28 -9.22 -6.88
C GLU A 151 3.27 -10.12 -7.65
N SER A 152 3.09 -10.25 -8.97
CA SER A 152 4.00 -11.05 -9.81
C SER A 152 5.44 -10.55 -9.74
N ILE A 153 5.63 -9.23 -9.87
CA ILE A 153 6.97 -8.63 -9.81
C ILE A 153 7.53 -8.73 -8.40
N TRP A 154 6.72 -8.48 -7.38
CA TRP A 154 7.16 -8.59 -5.99
C TRP A 154 7.64 -10.01 -5.68
N ARG A 155 7.00 -11.03 -6.26
CA ARG A 155 7.45 -12.41 -6.20
C ARG A 155 8.86 -12.60 -6.81
N GLU A 156 9.17 -11.94 -7.94
CA GLU A 156 10.51 -11.94 -8.56
C GLU A 156 11.58 -11.36 -7.61
N TRP A 157 11.22 -10.35 -6.82
CA TRP A 157 12.12 -9.69 -5.86
C TRP A 157 12.39 -10.49 -4.58
N ILE A 158 11.43 -11.30 -4.11
CA ILE A 158 11.53 -11.99 -2.81
C ILE A 158 11.88 -13.48 -2.91
N TYR A 159 11.72 -14.12 -4.08
CA TYR A 159 11.98 -15.55 -4.25
C TYR A 159 13.27 -15.84 -5.04
N PRO A 160 14.03 -16.89 -4.68
CA PRO A 160 13.88 -17.76 -3.50
C PRO A 160 14.27 -17.08 -2.18
N SER A 161 14.94 -15.93 -2.24
CA SER A 161 15.22 -15.05 -1.12
C SER A 161 15.23 -13.59 -1.59
N PRO A 162 15.00 -12.61 -0.70
CA PRO A 162 15.16 -11.20 -1.02
C PRO A 162 16.42 -10.90 -1.81
N PHE A 163 16.27 -10.08 -2.85
CA PHE A 163 17.36 -9.58 -3.67
C PHE A 163 18.18 -10.66 -4.38
N PHE A 164 17.63 -11.87 -4.53
CA PHE A 164 18.28 -12.93 -5.29
C PHE A 164 18.34 -12.59 -6.79
N SER A 165 17.21 -12.16 -7.34
CA SER A 165 17.07 -11.82 -8.77
C SER A 165 17.39 -10.36 -9.09
N HIS A 166 17.23 -9.48 -8.10
CA HIS A 166 17.39 -8.03 -8.23
C HIS A 166 18.38 -7.53 -7.18
N PRO A 167 19.45 -6.79 -7.55
CA PRO A 167 20.41 -6.29 -6.58
C PRO A 167 19.76 -5.26 -5.65
N ASP A 168 20.11 -5.30 -4.36
CA ASP A 168 19.62 -4.32 -3.39
C ASP A 168 20.14 -2.91 -3.74
N PRO A 169 19.25 -1.93 -4.02
CA PRO A 169 19.67 -0.57 -4.32
C PRO A 169 20.16 0.18 -3.06
N ALA A 170 19.92 -0.32 -1.86
CA ALA A 170 20.32 0.28 -0.58
C ALA A 170 20.86 -0.77 0.42
N PRO A 171 21.94 -1.50 0.12
CA PRO A 171 22.42 -2.64 0.92
C PRO A 171 22.90 -2.28 2.33
N HIS A 172 23.16 -1.00 2.58
CA HIS A 172 23.57 -0.49 3.90
C HIS A 172 22.39 0.08 4.70
N PHE A 173 21.20 0.19 4.11
CA PHE A 173 20.00 0.61 4.80
C PHE A 173 19.34 -0.63 5.43
N PRO A 174 19.26 -0.73 6.78
CA PRO A 174 18.69 -1.91 7.43
C PRO A 174 17.24 -2.20 7.04
N GLY A 175 16.50 -1.18 6.60
CA GLY A 175 15.13 -1.30 6.12
C GLY A 175 14.99 -1.69 4.66
N SER A 176 16.07 -1.89 3.88
CA SER A 176 15.94 -2.11 2.43
C SER A 176 15.12 -3.34 2.08
N ALA A 177 15.37 -4.45 2.79
CA ALA A 177 14.57 -5.67 2.63
C ALA A 177 13.12 -5.49 3.08
N PHE A 178 12.85 -4.60 4.05
CA PHE A 178 11.50 -4.25 4.48
C PHE A 178 10.76 -3.40 3.44
N CYS A 179 11.49 -2.60 2.65
CA CYS A 179 10.96 -1.73 1.58
C CYS A 179 10.91 -2.39 0.20
N ILE A 180 11.22 -3.69 0.09
CA ILE A 180 11.36 -4.39 -1.19
C ILE A 180 10.07 -4.35 -2.03
N GLU A 181 8.90 -4.21 -1.39
CA GLU A 181 7.63 -4.04 -2.08
C GLU A 181 7.56 -2.74 -2.87
N GLN A 182 8.23 -1.68 -2.40
CA GLN A 182 8.27 -0.38 -3.07
C GLN A 182 9.11 -0.45 -4.36
N TYR A 183 10.19 -1.23 -4.34
CA TYR A 183 11.02 -1.46 -5.53
C TYR A 183 10.24 -2.26 -6.59
N ALA A 184 9.56 -3.32 -6.15
CA ALA A 184 8.64 -4.06 -7.01
C ALA A 184 7.51 -3.18 -7.54
N LEU A 185 6.98 -2.27 -6.71
CA LEU A 185 5.95 -1.32 -7.10
C LEU A 185 6.45 -0.36 -8.18
N ALA A 186 7.68 0.15 -8.06
CA ALA A 186 8.31 1.00 -9.06
C ALA A 186 8.35 0.33 -10.45
N GLN A 187 8.75 -0.94 -10.49
CA GLN A 187 8.77 -1.72 -11.73
C GLN A 187 7.36 -2.02 -12.26
N ALA A 188 6.42 -2.34 -11.38
CA ALA A 188 5.02 -2.55 -11.75
C ALA A 188 4.44 -1.31 -12.43
N LEU A 189 4.70 -0.11 -11.87
CA LEU A 189 4.28 1.16 -12.48
C LEU A 189 4.83 1.33 -13.87
N ARG A 190 6.15 1.15 -14.04
CA ARG A 190 6.82 1.29 -15.33
C ARG A 190 6.26 0.35 -16.38
N ARG A 191 6.12 -0.93 -16.05
CA ARG A 191 5.54 -1.95 -16.94
C ARG A 191 4.07 -1.65 -17.25
N PHE A 192 3.29 -1.18 -16.29
CA PHE A 192 1.86 -0.88 -16.47
C PHE A 192 1.60 0.36 -17.33
N ILE A 193 2.38 1.43 -17.17
CA ILE A 193 2.22 2.67 -17.95
C ILE A 193 3.00 2.66 -19.28
N GLY A 194 3.84 1.63 -19.50
CA GLY A 194 4.57 1.41 -20.74
C GLY A 194 5.81 2.29 -20.92
N VAL A 195 6.58 2.56 -19.85
CA VAL A 195 7.81 3.40 -19.88
C VAL A 195 9.04 2.74 -19.28
#